data_AF-A0A6L8LSL5-F1
#
_entry.id   AF-A0A6L8LSL5-F1
#
_cell.length_a   1.000
_cell.length_b   1.000
_cell.length_c   1.000
_cell.angle_alpha   90.00
_cell.angle_beta   90.00
_cell.angle_gamma   90.00
#
_symmetry.space_group_name_H-M   'P 1'
#
loop_
_entity.id
_entity.type
_entity.pdbx_description
1 polymer ?
#
loop_
_entity_poly.entity_id
_entity_poly.type
_entity_poly.pdbx_seq_one_letter_code
_entity_poly.pdbx_strand_id
1 'polypeptide(L)'
;MASDLNDRKDGEWAFFKSLRNDLEHKFVIVHEGERPSDLYNSYHFIDDEMAFVKELDFTNFLEQQMQITRSAIFSFALMVRHEGAKNIKDFNLFISRNMHRKNFED
;
A
#
# COMPACT_ATOMS: atom_id res chain seq x y z
N MET A 1 11.33 -14.86 -1.06
CA MET A 1 12.39 -13.86 -1.26
C MET A 1 12.78 -13.95 -2.74
N ALA A 2 12.73 -12.84 -3.44
CA ALA A 2 13.30 -12.60 -4.78
C ALA A 2 13.12 -13.71 -5.85
N SER A 3 12.11 -13.57 -6.69
CA SER A 3 12.32 -13.82 -8.12
C SER A 3 11.59 -12.71 -8.86
N ASP A 4 12.36 -11.68 -9.16
CA ASP A 4 12.31 -10.92 -10.40
C ASP A 4 10.97 -10.99 -11.18
N LEU A 5 10.06 -10.11 -10.80
CA LEU A 5 8.94 -9.70 -11.65
C LEU A 5 9.15 -8.22 -11.90
N ASN A 6 10.06 -7.88 -12.81
CA ASN A 6 9.75 -7.10 -14.01
C ASN A 6 11.06 -6.46 -14.51
N ASP A 7 11.68 -7.10 -15.49
CA ASP A 7 12.80 -6.55 -16.27
C ASP A 7 12.36 -5.34 -17.14
N ARG A 8 11.07 -4.95 -17.07
CA ARG A 8 10.57 -3.69 -17.62
C ARG A 8 10.60 -2.62 -16.54
N LYS A 9 11.61 -1.76 -16.60
CA LYS A 9 11.76 -0.57 -15.75
C LYS A 9 10.68 0.51 -15.94
N ASP A 10 9.73 0.31 -16.86
CA ASP A 10 8.79 1.35 -17.32
C ASP A 10 7.31 1.06 -16.98
N GLY A 11 7.04 0.31 -15.92
CA GLY A 11 5.67 0.03 -15.46
C GLY A 11 5.22 0.92 -14.30
N GLU A 12 3.91 1.01 -14.05
CA GLU A 12 3.35 1.67 -12.85
C GLU A 12 4.01 1.15 -11.55
N TRP A 13 4.42 -0.13 -11.54
CA TRP A 13 5.18 -0.79 -10.47
C TRP A 13 6.58 -0.21 -10.20
N ALA A 14 7.20 0.43 -11.18
CA ALA A 14 8.45 1.14 -10.98
C ALA A 14 8.24 2.42 -10.16
N PHE A 15 7.15 3.16 -10.43
CA PHE A 15 6.75 4.31 -9.60
C PHE A 15 6.46 3.86 -8.16
N PHE A 16 5.68 2.79 -7.97
CA PHE A 16 5.39 2.25 -6.63
C PHE A 16 6.65 1.89 -5.84
N LYS A 17 7.65 1.26 -6.49
CA LYS A 17 8.93 0.92 -5.87
C LYS A 17 9.76 2.16 -5.56
N SER A 18 9.83 3.12 -6.48
CA SER A 18 10.56 4.38 -6.26
C SER A 18 9.98 5.15 -5.08
N LEU A 19 8.66 5.36 -5.07
CA LEU A 19 8.01 6.13 -4.01
C LEU A 19 8.16 5.46 -2.64
N ARG A 20 8.09 4.13 -2.56
CA ARG A 20 8.40 3.40 -1.32
C ARG A 20 9.84 3.67 -0.87
N ASN A 21 10.81 3.58 -1.78
CA ASN A 21 12.21 3.83 -1.49
C ASN A 21 12.45 5.28 -1.04
N ASP A 22 11.78 6.23 -1.69
CA ASP A 22 11.83 7.65 -1.31
C ASP A 22 11.19 7.87 0.08
N LEU A 23 10.09 7.20 0.43
CA LEU A 23 9.52 7.26 1.78
C LEU A 23 10.42 6.65 2.86
N GLU A 24 11.25 5.68 2.52
CA GLU A 24 12.19 5.02 3.46
C GLU A 24 13.48 5.83 3.66
N HIS A 25 13.88 6.63 2.66
CA HIS A 25 15.22 7.23 2.62
C HIS A 25 15.24 8.75 2.43
N LYS A 26 14.10 9.39 2.16
CA LYS A 26 13.99 10.82 1.84
C LYS A 26 12.77 11.45 2.52
N PHE A 27 12.78 12.77 2.54
CA PHE A 27 11.64 13.60 2.92
C PHE A 27 10.73 13.82 1.70
N VAL A 28 9.58 13.15 1.69
CA VAL A 28 8.62 13.23 0.58
C VAL A 28 7.72 14.44 0.75
N ILE A 29 7.69 15.31 -0.25
CA ILE A 29 6.88 16.53 -0.32
C ILE A 29 5.78 16.32 -1.36
N VAL A 30 4.54 16.35 -0.89
CA VAL A 30 3.34 16.22 -1.73
C VAL A 30 2.86 17.60 -2.16
N HIS A 31 2.57 17.79 -3.46
CA HIS A 31 2.12 19.07 -4.00
C HIS A 31 0.96 18.91 -5.01
N GLU A 32 -0.01 19.83 -4.97
CA GLU A 32 -1.25 19.75 -5.78
C GLU A 32 -1.03 20.14 -7.26
N GLY A 33 0.05 20.89 -7.57
CA GLY A 33 0.29 21.48 -8.88
C GLY A 33 1.67 21.19 -9.47
N GLU A 34 2.30 22.19 -10.09
CA GLU A 34 3.71 22.10 -10.50
C GLU A 34 4.65 22.09 -9.29
N ARG A 35 5.88 21.58 -9.47
CA ARG A 35 6.87 21.53 -8.40
C ARG A 35 7.04 22.93 -7.78
N PRO A 36 6.98 23.06 -6.44
CA PRO A 36 7.16 24.34 -5.77
C PRO A 36 8.50 24.99 -6.17
N SER A 37 8.46 26.25 -6.58
CA SER A 37 9.66 27.02 -6.93
C SER A 37 10.51 27.30 -5.69
N ASP A 38 11.80 27.00 -5.75
CA ASP A 38 12.75 27.33 -4.68
C ASP A 38 13.16 28.80 -4.72
N LEU A 39 12.32 29.67 -4.16
CA LEU A 39 12.52 31.13 -4.15
C LEU A 39 13.81 31.57 -3.45
N TYR A 40 14.34 30.77 -2.54
CA TYR A 40 15.48 31.13 -1.68
C TYR A 40 16.73 30.27 -1.93
N ASN A 41 16.72 29.42 -2.97
CA ASN A 41 17.77 28.43 -3.22
C ASN A 41 18.10 27.57 -1.97
N SER A 42 17.07 27.31 -1.16
CA SER A 42 17.16 26.64 0.13
C SER A 42 17.21 25.11 -0.01
N TYR A 43 16.72 24.57 -1.13
CA TYR A 43 16.73 23.13 -1.41
C TYR A 43 18.11 22.63 -1.80
N HIS A 44 19.03 23.50 -2.21
CA HIS A 44 20.37 23.09 -2.63
C HIS A 44 21.17 22.35 -1.53
N PHE A 45 20.85 22.60 -0.25
CA PHE A 45 21.49 21.91 0.88
C PHE A 45 20.96 20.50 1.14
N ILE A 46 19.79 20.16 0.57
CA ILE A 46 18.98 18.97 0.94
C ILE A 46 18.42 18.28 -0.33
N ASP A 47 18.89 18.65 -1.52
CA ASP A 47 18.32 18.24 -2.81
C ASP A 47 18.28 16.71 -2.97
N ASP A 48 19.29 16.00 -2.44
CA ASP A 48 19.36 14.54 -2.50
C ASP A 48 18.46 13.84 -1.47
N GLU A 49 18.04 14.55 -0.42
CA GLU A 49 17.20 14.03 0.65
C GLU A 49 15.72 14.40 0.48
N MET A 50 15.35 15.16 -0.55
CA MET A 50 13.95 15.53 -0.84
C MET A 50 13.41 14.80 -2.06
N ALA A 51 12.18 14.32 -1.99
CA ALA A 51 11.46 13.74 -3.12
C ALA A 51 10.12 14.46 -3.32
N PHE A 52 9.87 14.97 -4.51
CA PHE A 52 8.62 15.67 -4.84
C PHE A 52 7.67 14.74 -5.58
N VAL A 53 6.41 14.72 -5.14
CA VAL A 53 5.38 13.85 -5.68
C VAL A 53 4.10 14.66 -5.86
N LYS A 54 3.45 14.50 -7.01
CA LYS A 54 2.13 15.11 -7.23
C LYS A 54 1.09 14.46 -6.32
N GLU A 55 0.20 15.27 -5.78
CA GLU A 55 -0.86 14.80 -4.87
C GLU A 55 -1.72 13.70 -5.49
N LEU A 56 -2.07 13.84 -6.77
CA LEU A 56 -2.86 12.83 -7.48
C LEU A 56 -2.15 11.48 -7.51
N ASP A 57 -0.85 11.47 -7.83
CA ASP A 57 -0.05 10.25 -7.91
C ASP A 57 0.13 9.62 -6.52
N PHE A 58 0.34 10.45 -5.50
CA PHE A 58 0.44 10.01 -4.11
C PHE A 58 -0.87 9.40 -3.60
N THR A 59 -2.01 10.01 -3.90
CA THR A 59 -3.33 9.55 -3.46
C THR A 59 -3.68 8.23 -4.12
N ASN A 60 -3.48 8.13 -5.44
CA ASN A 60 -3.66 6.88 -6.18
C ASN A 60 -2.77 5.76 -5.61
N PHE A 61 -1.52 6.08 -5.28
CA PHE A 61 -0.61 5.15 -4.62
C PHE A 61 -1.14 4.66 -3.29
N LEU A 62 -1.56 5.59 -2.42
CA LEU A 62 -2.02 5.26 -1.09
C LEU A 62 -3.27 4.37 -1.15
N GLU A 63 -4.20 4.69 -2.05
CA GLU A 63 -5.41 3.90 -2.23
C GLU A 63 -5.09 2.45 -2.64
N GLN A 64 -4.23 2.28 -3.65
CA GLN A 64 -3.84 0.95 -4.11
C GLN A 64 -3.11 0.16 -3.01
N GLN A 65 -2.21 0.80 -2.27
CA GLN A 65 -1.53 0.14 -1.15
C GLN A 65 -2.50 -0.31 -0.05
N MET A 66 -3.48 0.53 0.27
CA MET A 66 -4.52 0.18 1.23
C MET A 66 -5.38 -0.99 0.72
N GLN A 67 -5.73 -1.01 -0.56
CA GLN A 67 -6.48 -2.12 -1.17
C GLN A 67 -5.71 -3.44 -1.12
N ILE A 68 -4.42 -3.44 -1.51
CA ILE A 68 -3.56 -4.62 -1.48
C ILE A 68 -3.38 -5.12 -0.04
N THR A 69 -3.11 -4.21 0.90
CA THR A 69 -2.93 -4.55 2.32
C THR A 69 -4.20 -5.16 2.91
N ARG A 70 -5.37 -4.56 2.63
CA ARG A 70 -6.66 -5.15 3.04
C ARG A 70 -6.83 -6.55 2.49
N SER A 71 -6.57 -6.75 1.19
CA SER A 71 -6.67 -8.06 0.54
C SER A 71 -5.73 -9.10 1.16
N ALA A 72 -4.49 -8.71 1.48
CA ALA A 72 -3.52 -9.58 2.12
C ALA A 72 -3.97 -10.02 3.52
N ILE A 73 -4.49 -9.09 4.33
CA ILE A 73 -5.04 -9.39 5.67
C ILE A 73 -6.19 -10.38 5.57
N PHE A 74 -7.14 -10.16 4.65
CA PHE A 74 -8.25 -11.08 4.44
C PHE A 74 -7.78 -12.46 4.00
N SER A 75 -6.84 -12.52 3.06
CA SER A 75 -6.28 -13.77 2.54
C SER A 75 -5.57 -14.55 3.65
N PHE A 76 -4.77 -13.88 4.47
CA PHE A 76 -4.10 -14.48 5.62
C PHE A 76 -5.10 -15.01 6.64
N ALA A 77 -6.10 -14.21 7.04
CA ALA A 77 -7.10 -14.63 8.01
C ALA A 77 -7.93 -15.82 7.51
N LEU A 78 -8.30 -15.84 6.23
CA LEU A 78 -9.00 -16.96 5.60
C LEU A 78 -8.13 -18.22 5.55
N MET A 79 -6.86 -18.09 5.18
CA MET A 79 -5.90 -19.19 5.16
C MET A 79 -5.74 -19.81 6.56
N VAL A 80 -5.53 -18.98 7.60
CA VAL A 80 -5.41 -19.47 8.99
C VAL A 80 -6.68 -20.20 9.43
N ARG A 81 -7.86 -19.68 9.09
CA ARG A 81 -9.14 -20.36 9.39
C ARG A 81 -9.26 -21.69 8.66
N HIS A 82 -8.89 -21.73 7.38
CA HIS A 82 -8.94 -22.94 6.56
C HIS A 82 -8.00 -24.03 7.11
N GLU A 83 -6.77 -23.69 7.45
CA GLU A 83 -5.83 -24.64 8.07
C GLU A 83 -6.25 -25.04 9.49
N GLY A 84 -6.84 -24.13 10.26
CA GLY A 84 -7.41 -24.43 11.57
C GLY A 84 -8.59 -25.42 11.48
N ALA A 85 -9.47 -25.25 10.49
CA ALA A 85 -10.63 -26.12 10.28
C ALA A 85 -10.25 -27.56 9.90
N LYS A 86 -9.16 -27.76 9.14
CA LYS A 86 -8.66 -29.10 8.79
C LYS A 86 -8.27 -29.95 10.01
N ASN A 87 -7.94 -29.32 11.13
CA ASN A 87 -7.50 -29.99 12.36
C ASN A 87 -8.63 -30.21 13.39
N ILE A 88 -9.86 -29.78 13.11
CA ILE A 88 -11.01 -29.97 13.99
C ILE A 88 -11.67 -31.32 13.66
N LYS A 89 -11.42 -32.34 14.48
CA LYS A 89 -12.21 -33.58 14.48
C LYS A 89 -13.62 -33.27 15.01
N ASP A 90 -14.63 -33.53 14.18
CA ASP A 90 -16.11 -33.65 14.31
C ASP A 90 -16.92 -33.27 15.59
N PHE A 91 -16.33 -32.84 16.71
CA PHE A 91 -17.05 -32.63 17.98
C PHE A 91 -16.84 -31.26 18.65
N ASN A 92 -16.34 -30.25 17.94
CA ASN A 92 -16.28 -28.90 18.49
C ASN A 92 -17.39 -28.02 17.94
N LEU A 93 -18.19 -27.47 18.86
CA LEU A 93 -19.31 -26.55 18.60
C LEU A 93 -18.82 -25.35 17.77
N PHE A 94 -19.11 -25.35 16.47
CA PHE A 94 -18.83 -24.21 15.60
C PHE A 94 -19.80 -23.08 15.92
N ILE A 95 -19.33 -22.04 16.60
CA ILE A 95 -20.06 -20.77 16.64
C ILE A 95 -19.89 -20.11 15.27
N SER A 96 -20.86 -20.35 14.37
CA SER A 96 -20.93 -19.64 13.10
C SER A 96 -21.15 -18.15 13.37
N ARG A 97 -20.11 -17.34 13.22
CA ARG A 97 -20.28 -15.88 13.08
C ARG A 97 -20.61 -15.57 11.64
N ASN A 98 -21.90 -15.54 11.34
CA ASN A 98 -22.38 -14.98 10.09
C ASN A 98 -21.98 -13.49 10.06
N MET A 99 -21.13 -13.11 9.10
CA MET A 99 -20.88 -11.69 8.81
C MET A 99 -22.09 -11.17 8.01
N HIS A 100 -23.10 -10.69 8.72
CA HIS A 100 -24.20 -9.98 8.07
C HIS A 100 -23.67 -8.63 7.57
N ARG A 101 -23.66 -8.44 6.25
CA ARG A 101 -23.42 -7.12 5.64
C ARG A 101 -24.55 -6.21 6.09
N LYS A 102 -24.23 -5.20 6.90
CA LYS A 102 -25.19 -4.15 7.26
C LYS A 102 -25.25 -3.19 6.06
N ASN A 103 -26.35 -3.20 5.33
CA ASN A 103 -26.63 -2.17 4.36
C ASN A 103 -27.05 -0.93 5.15
N PHE A 104 -26.30 0.16 5.02
CA PHE A 104 -26.74 1.46 5.48
C PHE A 104 -27.56 2.06 4.34
N GLU A 105 -28.83 2.38 4.59
CA GLU A 105 -29.65 3.17 3.68
C GLU A 105 -29.28 4.65 3.86
N ASP A 106 -29.28 5.40 2.74
CA ASP A 106 -28.92 6.81 2.65
C ASP A 106 -29.93 7.74 3.36
#